data_AF-A0A653AU63-F1
#
_entry.id   AF-A0A653AU63-F1
#
_cell.length_a   1.000
_cell.length_b   1.000
_cell.length_c   1.000
_cell.angle_alpha   90.00
_cell.angle_beta   90.00
_cell.angle_gamma   90.00
#
_symmetry.space_group_name_H-M   'P 1'
#
loop_
_entity.id
_entity.type
_entity.pdbx_description
1 polymer ?
#
loop_
_entity_poly.entity_id
_entity_poly.type
_entity_poly.pdbx_seq_one_letter_code
_entity_poly.pdbx_strand_id
1 'polypeptide(L)'
;MTIFEACVGNYNEAVLAAEKGANRIELCDNLMEDGTTPSYGTIKKTVEKLDIPVRVIIRPRGGNFTYTKEELEIMKYDVQLCKDLGDHGVVIGAIKDAKLDKEII
;
A
#
# COMPACT_ATOMS: atom_id res chain seq x y z
N MET A 1 18.80 -2.56 15.65
CA MET A 1 17.69 -3.52 15.80
C MET A 1 17.06 -3.69 14.43
N THR A 2 16.81 -4.91 13.98
CA THR A 2 16.25 -5.18 12.64
C THR A 2 14.74 -4.98 12.65
N ILE A 3 14.20 -4.36 11.60
CA ILE A 3 12.75 -4.17 11.41
C ILE A 3 12.26 -5.21 10.42
N PHE A 4 11.25 -6.00 10.80
CA PHE A 4 10.56 -6.95 9.93
C PHE A 4 9.23 -6.37 9.48
N GLU A 5 9.04 -6.26 8.15
CA GLU A 5 7.77 -5.89 7.53
C GLU A 5 7.10 -7.13 6.93
N ALA A 6 5.79 -7.25 7.11
CA ALA A 6 5.00 -8.32 6.51
C ALA A 6 4.09 -7.75 5.41
N CYS A 7 4.22 -8.28 4.20
CA CYS A 7 3.28 -8.05 3.10
C CYS A 7 2.07 -8.97 3.27
N VAL A 8 0.86 -8.39 3.27
CA VAL A 8 -0.39 -9.10 3.55
C VAL A 8 -1.50 -8.68 2.59
N GLY A 9 -2.41 -9.59 2.27
CA GLY A 9 -3.44 -9.38 1.26
C GLY A 9 -4.81 -8.97 1.81
N ASN A 10 -4.97 -8.91 3.14
CA ASN A 10 -6.23 -8.53 3.77
C ASN A 10 -6.04 -8.16 5.25
N TYR A 11 -7.12 -7.65 5.85
CA TYR A 11 -7.18 -7.25 7.26
C TYR A 11 -6.81 -8.36 8.25
N ASN A 12 -7.30 -9.60 8.04
CA ASN A 12 -7.07 -10.68 8.99
C ASN A 12 -5.60 -11.09 9.03
N GLU A 13 -4.95 -11.14 7.87
CA GLU A 13 -3.52 -11.38 7.75
C GLU A 13 -2.69 -10.27 8.40
N ALA A 14 -3.08 -9.00 8.23
CA ALA A 14 -2.44 -7.87 8.89
C ALA A 14 -2.45 -8.00 10.42
N VAL A 15 -3.61 -8.33 11.00
CA VAL A 15 -3.76 -8.57 12.44
C VAL A 15 -2.90 -9.75 12.89
N LEU A 16 -2.96 -10.87 12.18
CA LEU A 16 -2.19 -12.06 12.54
C LEU A 16 -0.68 -11.82 12.45
N ALA A 17 -0.22 -11.06 11.45
CA ALA A 17 1.19 -10.72 11.30
C ALA A 17 1.68 -9.82 12.44
N ALA A 18 0.89 -8.83 12.84
CA ALA A 18 1.18 -7.99 14.00
C ALA A 18 1.27 -8.81 15.31
N GLU A 19 0.30 -9.71 15.54
CA GLU A 19 0.29 -10.62 16.70
C GLU A 19 1.51 -11.56 16.74
N LYS A 20 2.03 -11.93 15.56
CA LYS A 20 3.25 -12.75 15.43
C LYS A 20 4.55 -11.96 15.51
N GLY A 21 4.48 -10.65 15.77
CA GLY A 21 5.63 -9.80 16.04
C GLY A 21 6.19 -9.06 14.82
N ALA A 22 5.41 -8.89 13.74
CA ALA A 22 5.79 -7.96 12.68
C ALA A 22 5.94 -6.54 13.25
N ASN A 23 6.96 -5.81 12.80
CA ASN A 23 7.18 -4.43 13.23
C ASN A 23 6.43 -3.43 12.37
N ARG A 24 6.02 -3.84 11.16
CA ARG A 24 5.29 -3.03 10.19
C ARG A 24 4.50 -3.94 9.24
N ILE A 25 3.40 -3.43 8.71
CA ILE A 25 2.60 -4.10 7.67
C ILE A 25 2.71 -3.34 6.35
N GLU A 26 2.93 -4.05 5.26
CA GLU A 26 2.57 -3.60 3.91
C GLU A 26 1.20 -4.19 3.57
N LEU A 27 0.17 -3.33 3.51
CA LEU A 27 -1.21 -3.74 3.26
C LEU A 27 -1.52 -3.65 1.76
N CYS A 28 -1.80 -4.82 1.19
CA CYS A 28 -2.13 -5.01 -0.21
C CYS A 28 -3.51 -5.66 -0.36
N ASP A 29 -4.02 -5.65 -1.59
CA ASP A 29 -5.06 -6.56 -2.08
C ASP A 29 -4.56 -7.22 -3.38
N ASN A 30 -5.27 -8.21 -3.92
CA ASN A 30 -4.96 -8.85 -5.19
C ASN A 30 -3.48 -9.29 -5.31
N LEU A 31 -2.99 -10.04 -4.32
CA LEU A 31 -1.60 -10.53 -4.28
C LEU A 31 -1.23 -11.43 -5.47
N MET A 32 -2.20 -11.98 -6.19
CA MET A 32 -1.96 -12.72 -7.44
C MET A 32 -1.41 -11.83 -8.56
N GLU A 33 -1.63 -10.52 -8.47
CA GLU A 33 -1.10 -9.49 -9.38
C GLU A 33 0.08 -8.73 -8.73
N ASP A 34 0.76 -9.33 -7.75
CA ASP A 34 1.82 -8.74 -6.93
C ASP A 34 1.37 -7.55 -6.06
N GLY A 35 0.07 -7.39 -5.83
CA GLY A 35 -0.49 -6.36 -4.95
C GLY A 35 -1.07 -5.15 -5.70
N THR A 36 -2.29 -4.77 -5.32
CA THR A 36 -2.98 -3.53 -5.73
C THR A 36 -3.54 -2.79 -4.52
N THR A 37 -3.93 -1.52 -4.70
CA THR A 37 -4.54 -0.70 -3.64
C THR A 37 -5.74 -1.43 -3.03
N PRO A 38 -5.75 -1.70 -1.71
CA PRO A 38 -6.90 -2.31 -1.03
C PRO A 38 -8.10 -1.37 -0.99
N SER A 39 -9.30 -1.92 -0.76
CA SER A 39 -10.49 -1.09 -0.56
C SER A 39 -10.36 -0.14 0.65
N TYR A 40 -11.03 1.02 0.59
CA TYR A 40 -11.07 1.99 1.69
C TYR A 40 -11.45 1.36 3.04
N GLY A 41 -12.46 0.48 3.04
CA GLY A 41 -12.92 -0.19 4.26
C GLY A 41 -11.82 -1.05 4.89
N THR A 42 -11.06 -1.78 4.06
CA THR A 42 -9.92 -2.59 4.49
C THR A 42 -8.82 -1.71 5.09
N ILE A 43 -8.46 -0.62 4.42
CA ILE A 43 -7.42 0.32 4.88
C ILE A 43 -7.82 0.91 6.23
N LYS A 44 -9.00 1.55 6.30
CA LYS A 44 -9.51 2.18 7.52
C LYS A 44 -9.55 1.22 8.69
N LYS A 45 -10.07 0.01 8.49
CA LYS A 45 -10.16 -0.97 9.59
C LYS A 45 -8.80 -1.46 10.06
N THR A 46 -7.85 -1.61 9.15
CA THR A 46 -6.49 -2.05 9.50
C THR A 46 -5.77 -0.97 10.29
N VAL A 47 -5.82 0.28 9.82
CA VAL A 47 -5.19 1.43 10.50
C VAL A 47 -5.83 1.70 11.87
N GLU A 48 -7.17 1.61 12.00
CA GLU A 48 -7.85 1.73 13.30
C GLU A 48 -7.48 0.62 14.29
N LYS A 49 -7.09 -0.56 13.80
CA LYS A 49 -6.91 -1.77 14.62
C LYS A 49 -5.47 -1.96 15.11
N LEU A 50 -4.48 -1.58 14.32
CA LEU A 50 -3.08 -1.92 14.58
C LEU A 50 -2.33 -0.76 15.23
N ASP A 51 -1.57 -1.07 16.28
CA ASP A 51 -0.66 -0.11 16.93
C ASP A 51 0.71 -0.02 16.23
N ILE A 52 0.98 -0.92 15.28
CA ILE A 52 2.21 -0.90 14.46
C ILE A 52 1.97 -0.13 13.16
N PRO A 53 3.01 0.46 12.55
CA PRO A 53 2.86 1.16 11.29
C PRO A 53 2.25 0.27 10.20
N VAL A 54 1.33 0.85 9.43
CA VAL A 54 0.78 0.28 8.20
C VAL A 54 1.33 1.10 7.04
N ARG A 55 1.64 0.43 5.93
CA ARG A 55 2.02 1.03 4.67
C ARG A 55 1.10 0.51 3.60
N VAL A 56 0.24 1.35 3.06
CA VAL A 56 -0.70 0.94 2.01
C VAL A 56 -0.01 0.98 0.65
N ILE A 57 -0.12 -0.09 -0.14
CA ILE A 57 0.32 -0.05 -1.54
C ILE A 57 -0.64 0.85 -2.35
N ILE A 58 -0.09 1.74 -3.15
CA ILE A 58 -0.81 2.60 -4.08
C ILE A 58 -0.50 2.13 -5.49
N ARG A 59 -1.34 1.24 -5.99
CA ARG A 59 -1.18 0.61 -7.31
C ARG A 59 -2.57 0.28 -7.88
N PRO A 60 -3.04 1.02 -8.90
CA PRO A 60 -4.44 0.95 -9.33
C PRO A 60 -4.78 -0.34 -10.10
N ARG A 61 -3.77 -1.09 -10.55
CA ARG A 61 -3.89 -2.35 -11.31
C ARG A 61 -2.57 -3.13 -11.30
N GLY A 62 -2.66 -4.43 -11.64
CA GLY A 62 -1.51 -5.28 -11.92
C GLY A 62 -0.71 -4.87 -13.17
N GLY A 63 0.26 -5.71 -13.54
CA GLY A 63 1.11 -5.50 -14.71
C GLY A 63 2.18 -4.43 -14.50
N ASN A 64 2.34 -3.53 -15.47
CA ASN A 64 3.46 -2.58 -15.54
C ASN A 64 3.36 -1.41 -14.53
N PHE A 65 4.40 -0.57 -14.50
CA PHE A 65 4.49 0.64 -13.65
C PHE A 65 4.52 1.95 -14.48
N THR A 66 4.03 1.90 -15.72
CA THR A 66 3.84 3.08 -16.57
C THR A 66 2.36 3.44 -16.52
N TYR A 67 2.02 4.60 -15.98
CA TYR A 67 0.63 4.96 -15.71
C TYR A 67 0.08 5.98 -16.71
N THR A 68 -1.20 5.86 -17.05
CA THR A 68 -1.91 6.93 -17.74
C THR A 68 -2.14 8.11 -16.80
N LYS A 69 -2.54 9.25 -17.36
CA LYS A 69 -2.91 10.43 -16.55
C LYS A 69 -4.05 10.10 -15.60
N GLU A 70 -5.05 9.37 -16.05
CA GLU A 70 -6.22 8.99 -15.26
C GLU A 70 -5.84 8.01 -14.14
N GLU A 71 -4.94 7.07 -14.39
CA GLU A 71 -4.39 6.17 -13.38
C GLU A 71 -3.64 6.94 -12.28
N LEU A 72 -2.87 7.98 -12.66
CA LEU A 72 -2.19 8.84 -11.70
C LEU A 72 -3.17 9.66 -10.85
N GLU A 73 -4.28 10.14 -11.42
CA GLU A 73 -5.30 10.82 -10.64
C GLU A 73 -5.97 9.87 -9.63
N ILE A 74 -6.26 8.63 -10.02
CA ILE A 74 -6.75 7.59 -9.09
C ILE A 74 -5.77 7.40 -7.93
N MET A 75 -4.49 7.20 -8.25
CA MET A 75 -3.44 7.02 -7.24
C MET A 75 -3.33 8.20 -6.29
N LYS A 76 -3.46 9.44 -6.78
CA LYS A 76 -3.47 10.64 -5.93
C LYS A 76 -4.65 10.66 -4.95
N TYR A 77 -5.85 10.27 -5.39
CA TYR A 77 -7.00 10.14 -4.49
C TYR A 77 -6.74 9.10 -3.41
N ASP A 78 -6.18 7.94 -3.76
CA ASP A 78 -5.86 6.88 -2.81
C ASP A 78 -4.80 7.33 -1.79
N VAL A 79 -3.77 8.07 -2.23
CA VAL A 79 -2.76 8.68 -1.34
C VAL A 79 -3.39 9.66 -0.37
N GLN A 80 -4.27 10.54 -0.87
CA GLN A 80 -4.94 11.53 -0.03
C GLN A 80 -5.82 10.86 1.03
N LEU A 81 -6.54 9.80 0.63
CA LEU A 81 -7.36 8.99 1.53
C LEU A 81 -6.53 8.31 2.62
N CYS A 82 -5.36 7.74 2.28
CA CYS A 82 -4.46 7.16 3.28
C CYS A 82 -3.96 8.23 4.26
N LYS A 83 -3.58 9.41 3.75
CA LYS A 83 -3.15 10.55 4.58
C LYS A 83 -4.25 11.01 5.56
N ASP A 84 -5.50 11.06 5.11
CA ASP A 84 -6.64 11.50 5.93
C ASP A 84 -7.00 10.49 7.04
N LEU A 85 -6.67 9.20 6.84
CA LEU A 85 -6.85 8.15 7.84
C LEU A 85 -5.73 8.11 8.90
N GLY A 86 -4.72 8.99 8.80
CA GLY A 86 -3.58 9.00 9.70
C GLY A 86 -2.57 7.89 9.42
N ASP A 87 -2.58 7.33 8.21
CA ASP A 87 -1.69 6.24 7.82
C ASP A 87 -0.20 6.65 7.92
N HIS A 88 0.64 5.67 8.24
CA HIS A 88 2.07 5.89 8.47
C HIS A 88 2.88 5.94 7.16
N GLY A 89 2.22 5.80 6.01
CA GLY A 89 2.65 6.23 4.69
C GLY A 89 2.34 5.19 3.61
N VAL A 90 2.81 5.41 2.38
CA VAL A 90 2.42 4.58 1.23
C VAL A 90 3.61 3.87 0.59
N VAL A 91 3.34 2.80 -0.14
CA VAL A 91 4.28 2.15 -1.09
C VAL A 91 3.82 2.43 -2.51
N ILE A 92 4.70 2.98 -3.34
CA ILE A 92 4.40 3.37 -4.73
C ILE A 92 5.66 3.17 -5.58
N GLY A 93 5.48 2.96 -6.88
CA GLY A 93 6.58 2.93 -7.85
C GLY A 93 6.08 3.28 -9.23
N ALA A 94 6.89 4.02 -9.99
CA ALA A 94 6.60 4.40 -11.37
C ALA A 94 7.87 4.32 -12.23
N ILE A 95 7.71 3.89 -13.49
CA ILE A 95 8.82 3.66 -14.42
C ILE A 95 8.58 4.44 -15.72
N LYS A 96 9.65 5.06 -16.24
CA LYS A 96 9.73 5.70 -17.56
C LYS A 96 11.07 5.34 -18.19
N ASP A 97 11.05 4.77 -19.39
CA ASP A 97 12.25 4.31 -20.11
C ASP A 97 13.17 3.38 -19.28
N ALA A 98 12.55 2.39 -18.61
CA ALA A 98 13.21 1.43 -17.73
C ALA A 98 13.99 2.05 -16.54
N LYS A 99 13.67 3.29 -16.17
CA LYS A 99 14.21 4.01 -15.02
C LYS A 99 13.08 4.48 -14.11
N LEU A 100 13.42 4.83 -12.88
CA LEU A 100 12.49 5.48 -11.96
C LEU A 100 11.94 6.76 -12.58
N ASP A 101 10.62 6.89 -12.64
CA ASP A 101 9.97 8.12 -13.07
C ASP A 101 9.94 9.14 -11.93
N LYS A 102 10.90 10.06 -11.94
CA LYS A 102 11.04 11.13 -10.94
C LYS A 102 10.04 12.28 -11.08
N GLU A 103 9.24 12.31 -12.14
CA GLU A 103 8.17 13.30 -12.28
C GLU A 103 6.92 12.86 -11.50
N ILE A 104 6.78 11.55 -11.29
CA ILE A 104 5.68 10.94 -10.52
C ILE A 104 6.08 10.74 -9.05
N ILE A 105 7.33 10.34 -8.77
CA ILE A 105 7.85 9.98 -7.44
C ILE A 105 8.54 11.16 -6.74
#